data_AF-A0A956FS36-F1
#
_entry.id   AF-A0A956FS36-F1
#
_cell.length_a   1.000
_cell.length_b   1.000
_cell.length_c   1.000
_cell.angle_alpha   90.00
_cell.angle_beta   90.00
_cell.angle_gamma   90.00
#
_symmetry.space_group_name_H-M   'P 1'
#
loop_
_entity.id
_entity.type
_entity.pdbx_description
1 polymer ?
#
loop_
_entity_poly.entity_id
_entity_poly.type
_entity_poly.pdbx_seq_one_letter_code
_entity_poly.pdbx_strand_id
1 'polypeptide(L)' 'MNLRLPQPDRARWQTELAQAYRDPRVLLRALDLDPEPYLAGFAAGASFPTLVPRPFAARMRPGDPDDPLLRQVLPIADEG' A
#
# COMPACT_ATOMS: atom_id res chain seq x y z
N MET A 1 22.86 30.59 -14.70
CA MET A 1 21.74 30.52 -13.75
C MET A 1 21.56 29.05 -13.39
N ASN A 2 21.98 28.63 -12.19
CA ASN A 2 22.02 27.21 -11.81
C ASN A 2 20.62 26.73 -11.39
N LEU A 3 20.00 25.88 -12.21
CA LEU A 3 18.77 25.17 -11.88
C LEU A 3 19.07 24.10 -10.82
N ARG A 4 18.88 24.45 -9.55
CA ARG A 4 18.86 23.49 -8.45
C ARG A 4 17.54 22.72 -8.57
N LEU A 5 17.57 21.55 -9.20
CA LEU A 5 16.45 20.60 -9.13
C LEU A 5 16.22 20.29 -7.64
N PRO A 6 14.98 20.32 -7.13
CA PRO A 6 14.71 19.89 -5.76
C PRO A 6 15.08 18.41 -5.66
N GLN A 7 16.23 18.10 -5.06
CA GLN A 7 16.55 16.72 -4.72
C GLN A 7 15.46 16.26 -3.75
N PRO A 8 14.69 15.20 -4.08
CA PRO A 8 13.73 14.66 -3.15
C PRO A 8 14.51 14.28 -1.89
N ASP A 9 14.10 14.89 -0.77
CA ASP A 9 14.81 14.82 0.49
C ASP A 9 15.07 13.35 0.84
N ARG A 10 16.35 12.94 0.79
CA ARG A 10 16.70 11.52 0.83
C ARG A 10 16.28 10.90 2.16
N ALA A 11 16.15 11.72 3.21
CA ALA A 11 15.72 11.33 4.53
C ALA A 11 14.20 11.12 4.62
N ARG A 12 13.40 11.92 3.91
CA ARG A 12 11.94 11.72 3.83
C ARG A 12 11.56 10.36 3.24
N TRP A 13 12.07 9.98 2.09
CA TRP A 13 11.70 8.68 1.49
C TRP A 13 12.18 7.49 2.32
N GLN A 14 13.36 7.58 2.96
CA GLN A 14 13.84 6.55 3.88
C GLN A 14 12.91 6.41 5.09
N THR A 15 12.43 7.53 5.62
CA THR A 15 11.48 7.56 6.74
C THR A 15 10.12 7.00 6.34
N GLU A 16 9.65 7.31 5.12
CA GLU A 16 8.38 6.81 4.58
C GLU A 16 8.42 5.30 4.32
N LEU A 17 9.55 4.77 3.84
CA LEU A 17 9.77 3.32 3.73
C LEU A 17 9.88 2.63 5.09
N ALA A 18 10.50 3.28 6.09
CA ALA A 18 10.61 2.75 7.43
C ALA A 18 9.24 2.61 8.12
N GLN A 19 8.32 3.53 7.82
CA GLN A 19 6.95 3.53 8.34
C GLN A 19 5.95 2.79 7.45
N ALA A 20 6.39 2.22 6.32
CA ALA A 20 5.51 1.52 5.40
C ALA A 20 4.77 0.37 6.12
N TYR A 21 3.51 0.17 5.74
CA TYR A 21 2.81 -1.06 6.05
C TYR A 21 3.60 -2.22 5.43
N ARG A 22 3.74 -3.32 6.17
CA ARG A 22 4.43 -4.55 5.73
C ARG A 22 3.52 -5.76 5.73
N ASP A 23 2.33 -5.61 6.32
CA ASP A 23 1.30 -6.64 6.37
C ASP A 23 0.01 -6.04 5.78
N PRO A 24 -0.60 -6.71 4.78
CA PRO A 24 -1.77 -6.19 4.11
C PRO A 24 -3.01 -6.13 5.01
N ARG A 25 -3.09 -6.95 6.08
CA ARG A 25 -4.19 -6.87 7.05
C ARG A 25 -4.12 -5.56 7.83
N VAL A 26 -2.90 -5.12 8.18
CA VAL A 26 -2.69 -3.83 8.87
C VAL A 26 -3.06 -2.67 7.94
N LEU A 27 -2.72 -2.76 6.64
CA LEU A 27 -3.15 -1.77 5.65
C LEU A 27 -4.68 -1.71 5.53
N LEU A 28 -5.34 -2.86 5.36
CA LEU A 28 -6.81 -2.93 5.22
C LEU A 28 -7.51 -2.39 6.46
N ARG A 29 -7.06 -2.77 7.66
CA ARG A 29 -7.58 -2.20 8.91
C ARG A 29 -7.36 -0.69 9.01
N ALA A 30 -6.22 -0.18 8.54
CA ALA A 30 -5.96 1.26 8.49
C ALA A 30 -6.86 2.01 7.49
N LEU A 31 -7.37 1.30 6.48
CA LEU A 31 -8.34 1.80 5.51
C LEU A 31 -9.79 1.53 5.93
N ASP A 32 -10.05 1.09 7.17
CA ASP A 32 -11.39 0.73 7.64
C ASP A 32 -12.05 -0.38 6.77
N LEU A 33 -11.23 -1.25 6.19
CA LEU A 33 -11.67 -2.40 5.40
C LEU A 33 -11.51 -3.68 6.20
N ASP A 34 -12.45 -4.59 6.04
CA ASP A 34 -12.33 -5.90 6.66
C ASP A 34 -11.37 -6.80 5.85
N PRO A 35 -10.33 -7.38 6.48
CA PRO A 35 -9.37 -8.20 5.78
C PRO A 35 -9.87 -9.61 5.46
N GLU A 36 -10.91 -10.12 6.12
CA GLU A 36 -11.43 -11.49 5.93
C GLU A 36 -11.70 -11.86 4.47
N PRO A 37 -12.44 -11.06 3.67
CA PRO A 37 -12.69 -11.37 2.26
C PRO A 37 -11.42 -11.45 1.42
N TYR A 38 -10.33 -10.82 1.86
CA TYR A 38 -9.04 -10.82 1.18
C TYR A 38 -8.09 -11.91 1.69
N LEU A 39 -8.38 -12.54 2.84
CA LEU A 39 -7.54 -13.60 3.42
C LEU A 39 -7.34 -14.78 2.47
N ALA A 40 -8.36 -15.13 1.68
CA ALA A 40 -8.26 -16.19 0.68
C ALA A 40 -7.23 -15.85 -0.41
N GLY A 41 -7.23 -14.61 -0.90
CA GLY A 41 -6.22 -14.10 -1.84
C GLY A 41 -4.81 -14.02 -1.23
N PHE A 42 -4.70 -13.68 0.05
CA PHE A 42 -3.41 -13.69 0.77
C PHE A 42 -2.87 -15.11 1.00
N ALA A 43 -3.74 -16.09 1.22
CA ALA A 43 -3.36 -17.48 1.49
C ALA A 43 -2.98 -18.26 0.22
N ALA A 44 -3.54 -17.91 -0.94
CA ALA A 44 -3.40 -18.69 -2.17
C ALA A 44 -2.06 -18.53 -2.91
N GLY A 45 -1.27 -17.48 -2.64
CA GLY A 45 -0.15 -17.12 -3.54
C GLY A 45 1.19 -16.88 -2.88
N ALA A 46 1.29 -15.96 -1.94
CA ALA A 46 2.50 -15.77 -1.15
C ALA A 46 2.17 -14.85 0.03
N SER A 47 2.88 -15.03 1.14
CA SER A 47 3.10 -13.99 2.14
C SER A 47 3.85 -12.81 1.48
N PHE A 48 3.21 -12.11 0.54
CA PHE A 48 3.81 -10.98 -0.11
C PHE A 48 3.96 -9.89 0.96
N PRO A 49 5.20 -9.45 1.24
CA PRO A 49 5.40 -8.28 2.07
C PRO A 49 4.88 -7.10 1.27
N THR A 50 3.62 -6.74 1.51
CA THR A 50 2.99 -5.55 0.94
C THR A 50 3.69 -4.35 1.57
N LEU A 51 4.76 -3.85 0.94
CA LEU A 51 5.47 -2.66 1.39
C LEU A 51 4.77 -1.44 0.83
N VAL A 52 3.86 -0.88 1.62
CA VAL A 52 3.05 0.27 1.20
C VAL A 52 3.40 1.45 2.09
N PRO A 53 4.09 2.47 1.55
CA PRO A 53 4.36 3.68 2.29
C PRO A 53 3.07 4.30 2.81
N ARG A 54 3.06 4.75 4.08
CA ARG A 54 1.95 5.52 4.66
C ARG A 54 1.44 6.68 3.79
N PRO A 55 2.27 7.52 3.14
CA PRO A 55 1.78 8.57 2.25
C PRO A 55 1.02 8.02 1.03
N PHE A 56 1.32 6.81 0.59
CA PHE A 56 0.62 6.16 -0.51
C PHE A 56 -0.73 5.60 -0.05
N ALA A 57 -0.74 4.89 1.09
CA ALA A 57 -1.97 4.44 1.74
C ALA A 57 -2.90 5.61 2.10
N ALA A 58 -2.36 6.76 2.51
CA ALA A 58 -3.15 7.96 2.80
C ALA A 58 -3.87 8.56 1.58
N ARG A 59 -3.48 8.16 0.35
CA ARG A 59 -4.19 8.54 -0.87
C ARG A 59 -5.31 7.57 -1.24
N MET A 60 -5.31 6.37 -0.68
CA MET A 60 -6.40 5.40 -0.86
C MET A 60 -7.63 5.89 -0.11
N ARG A 61 -8.81 5.56 -0.64
CA ARG A 61 -10.06 5.90 0.00
C ARG A 61 -10.41 4.87 1.09
N PRO A 62 -10.52 5.29 2.37
CA PRO A 62 -10.96 4.38 3.43
C PRO A 62 -12.38 3.89 3.18
N GLY A 63 -12.64 2.62 3.45
CA GLY A 63 -13.92 1.96 3.22
C GLY A 63 -14.23 1.62 1.76
N ASP A 64 -13.32 1.93 0.82
CA ASP A 64 -13.49 1.65 -0.59
C ASP A 64 -12.60 0.47 -1.04
N PRO A 65 -13.16 -0.74 -1.17
CA PRO A 65 -12.41 -1.93 -1.59
C PRO A 65 -12.03 -1.91 -3.08
N ASP A 66 -12.70 -1.10 -3.90
CA ASP A 66 -12.47 -0.98 -5.35
C ASP A 66 -11.52 0.18 -5.69
N ASP A 67 -10.93 0.81 -4.67
CA ASP A 67 -10.01 1.91 -4.83
C ASP A 67 -8.86 1.50 -5.79
N PRO A 68 -8.62 2.28 -6.87
CA PRO A 68 -7.67 1.89 -7.89
C PRO A 68 -6.21 1.87 -7.40
N LEU A 69 -5.88 2.57 -6.31
CA LEU A 69 -4.56 2.49 -5.67
C LEU A 69 -4.46 1.23 -4.80
N LEU A 70 -5.54 0.86 -4.10
CA LEU A 70 -5.61 -0.40 -3.37
C LEU A 70 -5.49 -1.60 -4.31
N ARG A 71 -6.16 -1.56 -5.46
CA ARG A 71 -6.08 -2.60 -6.52
C ARG A 71 -4.70 -2.73 -7.17
N GLN A 72 -3.87 -1.69 -7.12
CA GLN A 72 -2.46 -1.77 -7.55
C GLN A 72 -1.56 -2.46 -6.52
N VAL A 73 -1.99 -2.46 -5.26
CA VAL A 73 -1.22 -2.96 -4.11
C VAL A 73 -1.61 -4.38 -3.76
N LEU A 74 -2.90 -4.68 -3.84
CA LEU A 74 -3.42 -6.03 -3.69
C LEU A 74 -3.41 -6.69 -5.07
N PRO A 75 -2.67 -7.79 -5.27
CA PRO A 75 -2.92 -8.66 -6.40
C PRO A 75 -4.26 -9.33 -6.14
N ILE A 76 -5.35 -8.63 -6.45
CA ILE A 76 -6.64 -9.28 -6.65
C ILE A 76 -6.38 -10.14 -7.88
N ALA A 77 -6.35 -11.45 -7.68
CA ALA A 77 -6.30 -12.39 -8.78
C ALA A 77 -7.52 -12.07 -9.67
N ASP A 78 -7.30 -11.27 -10.69
CA ASP A 78 -8.14 -11.22 -11.88
C ASP A 78 -7.83 -12.53 -12.62
N GLU A 79 -8.20 -13.65 -12.01
CA GLU A 79 -8.22 -14.94 -12.67
C GLU A 79 -9.64 -15.15 -13.18
N GLY A 80 -9.83 -14.73 -14.43
CA GLY A 80 -10.77 -15.41 -15.33
C GLY A 80 -10.19 -16.73 -15.83
#